data_AF-A0A9E3B0N1-F1
#
_entry.id   AF-A0A9E3B0N1-F1
#
_cell.length_a   1.000
_cell.length_b   1.000
_cell.length_c   1.000
_cell.angle_alpha   90.00
_cell.angle_beta   90.00
_cell.angle_gamma   90.00
#
_symmetry.space_group_name_H-M   'P 1'
#
loop_
_entity.id
_entity.type
_entity.pdbx_description
1 polymer ?
#
loop_
_entity_poly.entity_id
_entity_poly.type
_entity_poly.pdbx_seq_one_letter_code
_entity_poly.pdbx_strand_id
1 'polypeptide(L)'
;MVPHRQAVILLSGGLDSATALAIAQSEGFAVSALSLSYGQRHAIELEAARRIARSRAVARHAVVDVDLAQFGGSALTAAIDVPKDRVPAEMVSEIPATYVPARNTVFLSLALAFAETIGAFDIFIGANA
;
A
#
# COMPACT_ATOMS: atom_id res chain seq x y z
N MET A 1 30.34 10.69 -8.16
CA MET A 1 29.02 10.62 -7.52
C MET A 1 28.55 9.19 -7.65
N VAL A 2 28.43 8.43 -6.55
CA VAL A 2 27.88 7.08 -6.61
C VAL A 2 26.40 7.23 -7.02
N PRO A 3 25.90 6.55 -8.06
CA PRO A 3 24.50 6.64 -8.40
C PRO A 3 23.67 6.23 -7.18
N HIS A 4 22.80 7.13 -6.69
CA HIS A 4 21.89 6.78 -5.61
C HIS A 4 20.99 5.65 -6.10
N ARG A 5 21.02 4.51 -5.40
CA ARG A 5 20.14 3.37 -5.69
C ARG A 5 18.69 3.86 -5.58
N GLN A 6 17.93 3.75 -6.66
CA GLN A 6 16.52 4.16 -6.70
C GLN A 6 15.66 3.01 -6.17
N ALA A 7 14.66 3.32 -5.36
CA ALA A 7 13.67 2.35 -4.92
C ALA A 7 12.26 2.94 -4.92
N VAL A 8 11.27 2.06 -5.07
CA VAL A 8 9.86 2.39 -4.84
C VAL A 8 9.38 1.77 -3.53
N ILE A 9 8.60 2.50 -2.74
CA ILE A 9 7.92 2.00 -1.54
C ILE A 9 6.41 2.08 -1.73
N LEU A 10 5.69 1.01 -1.41
CA LEU A 10 4.24 1.06 -1.20
C LEU A 10 3.94 1.67 0.18
N LEU A 11 3.51 2.94 0.20
CA LEU A 11 3.30 3.73 1.42
C LEU A 11 1.80 3.90 1.71
N SER A 12 1.28 3.19 2.73
CA SER A 12 -0.14 3.27 3.12
C SER A 12 -0.42 4.33 4.19
N GLY A 13 0.62 4.79 4.89
CA GLY A 13 0.48 5.69 6.05
C GLY A 13 0.38 4.96 7.38
N GLY A 14 0.29 3.62 7.37
CA GLY A 14 0.38 2.77 8.55
C GLY A 14 1.82 2.50 8.99
N LEU A 15 1.96 1.97 10.22
CA LEU A 15 3.24 1.69 10.88
C LEU A 15 4.18 0.84 10.01
N ASP A 16 3.69 -0.28 9.46
CA ASP A 16 4.53 -1.23 8.74
C ASP A 16 5.15 -0.59 7.48
N SER A 17 4.34 0.15 6.72
CA SER A 17 4.81 0.88 5.54
C SER A 17 5.79 2.00 5.87
N ALA A 18 5.61 2.67 7.02
CA ALA A 18 6.52 3.71 7.50
C ALA A 18 7.86 3.13 7.97
N THR A 19 7.82 1.96 8.62
CA THR A 19 9.02 1.22 9.04
C THR A 19 9.80 0.73 7.82
N ALA A 20 9.12 0.14 6.83
CA ALA A 20 9.76 -0.29 5.58
C ALA A 20 10.42 0.89 4.83
N LEU A 21 9.77 2.06 4.80
CA LEU A 21 10.37 3.30 4.27
C LEU A 21 11.66 3.68 5.01
N ALA A 22 11.63 3.66 6.35
CA ALA A 22 12.79 3.99 7.15
C ALA A 22 13.96 3.03 6.91
N ILE A 23 13.67 1.72 6.77
CA ILE A 23 14.66 0.70 6.42
C ILE A 23 15.29 1.00 5.06
N ALA A 24 14.50 1.20 4.01
CA ALA A 24 15.00 1.52 2.68
C ALA A 24 15.92 2.77 2.67
N GLN A 25 15.53 3.81 3.39
CA GLN A 25 16.36 5.02 3.52
C GLN A 25 17.65 4.76 4.29
N SER A 26 17.61 3.95 5.36
CA SER A 26 18.79 3.57 6.13
C SER A 26 19.79 2.75 5.32
N GLU A 27 19.31 2.01 4.32
CA GLU A 27 20.13 1.28 3.36
C GLU A 27 20.69 2.19 2.24
N GLY A 28 20.40 3.49 2.26
CA GLY A 28 20.95 4.48 1.35
C GLY A 28 20.21 4.62 0.02
N PHE A 29 18.96 4.14 -0.07
CA PHE A 29 18.13 4.33 -1.25
C PHE A 29 17.57 5.76 -1.35
N ALA A 30 17.54 6.29 -2.56
CA ALA A 30 16.68 7.41 -2.92
C ALA A 30 15.27 6.86 -3.20
N VAL A 31 14.39 7.00 -2.21
CA VAL A 31 13.08 6.34 -2.24
C VAL A 31 12.01 7.23 -2.85
N SER A 32 11.24 6.69 -3.79
CA SER A 32 9.98 7.25 -4.28
C SER A 32 8.80 6.48 -3.71
N ALA A 33 7.80 7.18 -3.17
CA ALA A 33 6.63 6.58 -2.56
C ALA A 33 5.44 6.48 -3.54
N LEU A 34 4.74 5.35 -3.50
CA LEU A 34 3.46 5.12 -4.14
C LEU A 34 2.40 4.83 -3.07
N SER A 35 1.36 5.65 -3.01
CA SER A 35 0.16 5.41 -2.19
C SER A 35 -1.02 5.07 -3.08
N LEU A 36 -1.84 4.11 -2.64
CA LEU A 36 -2.97 3.62 -3.41
C LEU A 36 -4.27 3.91 -2.67
N SER A 37 -5.18 4.58 -3.36
CA SER A 37 -6.57 4.78 -2.98
C SER A 37 -7.39 3.76 -3.76
N TYR A 38 -8.06 2.82 -3.11
CA TYR A 38 -8.70 1.70 -3.81
C TYR A 38 -10.13 1.38 -3.35
N GLY A 39 -10.88 2.43 -3.01
CA GLY A 39 -12.27 2.32 -2.56
C GLY A 39 -12.42 2.22 -1.04
N GLN A 40 -11.33 2.24 -0.27
CA GLN A 40 -11.39 2.28 1.19
C GLN A 40 -11.93 3.62 1.71
N ARG A 41 -12.84 3.59 2.69
CA ARG A 41 -13.56 4.77 3.23
C ARG A 41 -12.68 5.78 3.99
N HIS A 42 -11.40 5.48 4.25
CA HIS A 42 -10.57 6.27 5.17
C HIS A 42 -9.56 7.19 4.44
N ALA A 43 -9.97 8.43 4.16
CA ALA A 43 -9.09 9.49 3.65
C ALA A 43 -7.90 9.80 4.59
N ILE A 44 -8.06 9.52 5.89
CA ILE A 44 -7.06 9.76 6.94
C ILE A 44 -5.76 8.99 6.68
N GLU A 45 -5.82 7.79 6.12
CA GLU A 45 -4.62 6.98 5.82
C GLU A 45 -3.77 7.62 4.72
N LEU A 46 -4.40 8.13 3.66
CA LEU A 46 -3.69 8.85 2.58
C LEU A 46 -3.08 10.15 3.09
N GLU A 47 -3.76 10.87 3.98
CA GLU A 47 -3.18 12.05 4.64
C GLU A 47 -1.96 11.68 5.49
N ALA A 48 -2.03 10.58 6.25
CA ALA A 48 -0.90 10.06 7.00
C ALA A 48 0.27 9.69 6.08
N ALA A 49 0.01 9.00 4.97
CA ALA A 49 1.01 8.67 3.97
C ALA A 49 1.69 9.94 3.41
N ARG A 50 0.91 10.97 3.08
CA ARG A 50 1.45 12.28 2.64
C ARG A 50 2.30 12.96 3.71
N ARG A 51 1.89 12.90 4.98
CA ARG A 51 2.69 13.45 6.10
C ARG A 51 4.01 12.71 6.26
N ILE A 52 4.00 11.38 6.20
CA ILE A 52 5.19 10.54 6.31
C ILE A 52 6.14 10.79 5.12
N ALA A 53 5.62 10.79 3.89
CA ALA A 53 6.40 11.07 2.70
C ALA A 53 7.16 12.40 2.80
N ARG A 54 6.47 13.46 3.26
CA ARG A 54 7.09 14.78 3.50
C ARG A 54 8.13 14.74 4.63
N SER A 55 7.80 14.16 5.78
CA SER A 55 8.70 14.15 6.95
C SER A 55 9.94 13.26 6.77
N ARG A 56 9.90 12.36 5.79
CA ARG A 56 11.01 11.50 5.39
C ARG A 56 11.73 11.98 4.13
N ALA A 57 11.31 13.10 3.53
CA ALA A 57 11.93 13.66 2.32
C ALA A 57 12.08 12.64 1.17
N VAL A 58 11.01 11.89 0.88
CA VAL A 58 11.00 10.99 -0.29
C VAL A 58 11.21 11.78 -1.58
N ALA A 59 11.90 11.19 -2.55
CA ALA A 59 12.27 11.87 -3.80
C ALA A 59 11.04 12.26 -4.63
N ARG A 60 10.00 11.42 -4.62
CA ARG A 60 8.71 11.65 -5.27
C ARG A 60 7.63 10.90 -4.49
N HIS A 61 6.43 11.49 -4.39
CA HIS A 61 5.26 10.81 -3.84
C HIS A 61 4.14 10.82 -4.89
N ALA A 62 3.77 9.65 -5.39
CA ALA A 62 2.63 9.45 -6.28
C ALA A 62 1.44 8.87 -5.50
N VAL A 63 0.24 9.35 -5.80
CA VAL A 63 -1.01 8.78 -5.31
C VAL A 63 -1.81 8.31 -6.52
N VAL A 64 -2.23 7.05 -6.53
CA VAL A 64 -3.02 6.47 -7.62
C VAL A 64 -4.35 5.97 -7.07
N ASP A 65 -5.43 6.37 -7.73
CA ASP A 65 -6.77 5.84 -7.51
C ASP A 65 -6.98 4.59 -8.37
N VAL A 66 -7.38 3.48 -7.73
CA VAL A 66 -7.59 2.17 -8.35
C VAL A 66 -8.97 1.66 -7.93
N ASP A 67 -9.94 1.69 -8.85
CA ASP A 67 -11.29 1.24 -8.52
C ASP A 67 -11.40 -0.30 -8.51
N LEU A 68 -10.96 -0.93 -7.41
CA LEU A 68 -11.06 -2.38 -7.22
C LEU A 68 -12.50 -2.85 -6.98
N ALA A 69 -13.45 -1.95 -6.71
CA ALA A 69 -14.84 -2.31 -6.53
C ALA A 69 -15.49 -2.87 -7.80
N GLN A 70 -14.95 -2.52 -8.97
CA GLN A 70 -15.40 -3.05 -10.26
C GLN A 70 -15.26 -4.57 -10.38
N PHE A 71 -14.37 -5.18 -9.60
CA PHE A 71 -14.17 -6.63 -9.59
C PHE A 71 -15.12 -7.36 -8.63
N GLY A 72 -15.69 -6.66 -7.64
CA GLY A 72 -16.52 -7.25 -6.59
C GLY A 72 -15.75 -8.15 -5.60
N GLY A 73 -16.48 -8.93 -4.79
CA GLY A 73 -15.88 -9.95 -3.92
C GLY A 73 -15.32 -9.46 -2.57
N SER A 74 -15.46 -8.18 -2.23
CA SER A 74 -15.11 -7.63 -0.90
C SER A 74 -16.12 -6.62 -0.36
N ALA A 75 -16.43 -6.74 0.93
CA ALA A 75 -17.21 -5.78 1.72
C ALA A 75 -16.44 -4.47 2.01
N LEU A 76 -15.12 -4.41 1.79
CA LEU A 76 -14.39 -3.13 1.79
C LEU A 76 -14.65 -2.30 0.53
N THR A 77 -15.02 -2.95 -0.57
CA THR A 77 -15.25 -2.32 -1.87
C THR A 77 -16.73 -2.23 -2.26
N ALA A 78 -17.61 -2.95 -1.56
CA ALA A 78 -19.05 -2.93 -1.78
C ALA A 78 -19.77 -2.27 -0.58
N ALA A 79 -20.92 -1.64 -0.82
CA ALA A 79 -21.77 -1.07 0.24
C ALA A 79 -22.54 -2.18 0.99
N ILE A 80 -21.82 -3.12 1.59
CA ILE A 80 -22.39 -4.24 2.35
C ILE A 80 -22.08 -4.02 3.83
N ASP A 81 -23.09 -4.19 4.68
CA ASP A 81 -22.91 -4.10 6.13
C ASP A 81 -21.95 -5.18 6.64
N VAL A 82 -20.97 -4.77 7.45
CA VAL A 82 -20.03 -5.69 8.11
C VAL A 82 -20.71 -6.24 9.36
N PRO A 83 -20.97 -7.56 9.45
CA PRO A 83 -21.56 -8.16 10.65
C PRO A 83 -20.61 -8.00 11.83
N LYS A 84 -21.06 -7.38 12.92
CA LYS A 84 -20.24 -7.10 14.11
C LYS A 84 -20.17 -8.27 15.10
N ASP A 85 -21.04 -9.28 14.94
CA ASP A 85 -21.28 -10.33 15.93
C ASP A 85 -21.02 -11.74 15.38
N ARG A 86 -19.81 -12.02 14.85
CA ARG A 86 -19.43 -13.41 14.50
C ARG A 86 -18.81 -14.14 15.70
N VAL A 87 -19.28 -15.35 15.96
CA VAL A 87 -18.75 -16.23 17.01
C VAL A 87 -17.35 -16.73 16.58
N PRO A 88 -16.33 -16.74 17.45
CA PRO A 88 -14.96 -17.10 17.08
C PRO A 88 -14.79 -18.46 16.38
N ALA A 89 -15.70 -19.40 16.64
CA ALA A 89 -15.70 -20.74 16.03
C ALA A 89 -16.01 -20.74 14.53
N GLU A 90 -16.69 -19.71 14.00
CA GLU A 90 -17.07 -19.58 12.59
C GLU A 90 -16.03 -18.80 11.76
N MET A 91 -15.01 -18.21 12.41
CA MET A 91 -13.97 -17.42 11.74
C MET A 91 -12.86 -18.26 11.08
N VAL A 92 -12.87 -19.59 11.28
CA VAL A 92 -11.76 -20.47 10.90
C VAL A 92 -11.89 -21.01 9.46
N SER A 93 -13.08 -20.92 8.82
CA SER A 93 -13.30 -21.52 7.49
C SER A 93 -13.71 -20.58 6.36
N GLU A 94 -13.90 -19.28 6.61
CA GLU A 94 -14.34 -18.33 5.57
C GLU A 94 -13.31 -17.22 5.35
N ILE A 95 -13.01 -16.95 4.08
CA ILE A 95 -12.27 -15.76 3.66
C ILE A 95 -13.00 -14.53 4.23
N PRO A 96 -12.33 -13.64 4.99
CA PRO A 96 -12.99 -12.49 5.60
C PRO A 96 -13.72 -11.68 4.54
N ALA A 97 -14.94 -11.22 4.84
CA ALA A 97 -15.69 -10.39 3.90
C ALA A 97 -14.91 -9.11 3.52
N THR A 98 -13.98 -8.65 4.35
CA THR A 98 -13.10 -7.50 4.10
C THR A 98 -11.87 -7.83 3.26
N TYR A 99 -11.66 -9.08 2.86
CA TYR A 99 -10.55 -9.46 1.98
C TYR A 99 -10.82 -8.92 0.57
N VAL A 100 -9.82 -8.26 -0.02
CA VAL A 100 -9.86 -7.84 -1.43
C VAL A 100 -8.98 -8.81 -2.23
N PRO A 101 -9.55 -9.61 -3.15
CA PRO A 101 -8.81 -10.59 -3.93
C PRO A 101 -7.59 -9.99 -4.64
N ALA A 102 -6.42 -10.62 -4.43
CA ALA A 102 -5.16 -10.28 -5.09
C ALA A 102 -4.73 -8.80 -5.04
N ARG A 103 -5.25 -8.02 -4.08
CA ARG A 103 -4.95 -6.57 -3.94
C ARG A 103 -3.46 -6.26 -3.97
N ASN A 104 -2.65 -6.99 -3.19
CA ASN A 104 -1.21 -6.75 -3.13
C ASN A 104 -0.51 -7.02 -4.47
N THR A 105 -1.00 -7.99 -5.26
CA THR A 105 -0.48 -8.25 -6.61
C THR A 105 -0.73 -7.07 -7.53
N VAL A 106 -1.94 -6.49 -7.51
CA VAL A 106 -2.27 -5.27 -8.26
C VAL A 106 -1.40 -4.09 -7.81
N PHE A 107 -1.12 -4.01 -6.51
CA PHE A 107 -0.32 -2.91 -5.97
C PHE A 107 1.14 -3.01 -6.40
N LEU A 108 1.69 -4.22 -6.36
CA LEU A 108 3.04 -4.50 -6.81
C LEU A 108 3.19 -4.29 -8.32
N SER A 109 2.17 -4.60 -9.14
CA SER A 109 2.24 -4.31 -10.58
C SER A 109 2.26 -2.80 -10.87
N LEU A 110 1.51 -2.00 -10.11
CA LEU A 110 1.57 -0.53 -10.21
C LEU A 110 2.90 0.03 -9.69
N ALA A 111 3.43 -0.52 -8.59
CA ALA A 111 4.74 -0.14 -8.08
C ALA A 111 5.85 -0.47 -9.08
N LEU A 112 5.77 -1.62 -9.74
CA LEU A 112 6.69 -2.02 -10.81
C LEU A 112 6.64 -1.05 -11.99
N ALA A 113 5.44 -0.71 -12.46
CA ALA A 113 5.28 0.28 -13.52
C ALA A 113 5.90 1.63 -13.14
N PHE A 114 5.75 2.08 -11.88
CA PHE A 114 6.40 3.29 -11.41
C PHE A 114 7.93 3.15 -11.33
N ALA A 115 8.42 2.02 -10.81
CA ALA A 115 9.84 1.72 -10.67
C ALA A 115 10.57 1.77 -12.03
N GLU A 116 9.95 1.23 -13.08
CA GLU A 116 10.46 1.26 -14.45
C GLU A 116 10.69 2.70 -14.94
N THR A 117 9.77 3.64 -14.66
CA THR A 117 9.90 5.05 -15.08
C THR A 117 11.07 5.79 -14.44
N ILE A 118 11.59 5.30 -13.32
CA ILE A 118 12.68 5.93 -12.57
C ILE A 118 13.95 5.08 -12.54
N GLY A 119 13.98 3.95 -13.26
CA GLY A 119 15.10 3.00 -13.26
C GLY A 119 15.37 2.35 -11.90
N ALA A 120 14.34 2.17 -11.08
CA ALA A 120 14.43 1.45 -9.82
C ALA A 120 14.27 -0.06 -10.04
N PHE A 121 15.11 -0.86 -9.38
CA PHE A 121 15.03 -2.32 -9.39
C PHE A 121 14.53 -2.90 -8.05
N ASP A 122 14.40 -2.04 -7.04
CA ASP A 122 14.02 -2.41 -5.69
C ASP A 122 12.63 -1.86 -5.36
N ILE A 123 11.74 -2.75 -4.91
CA ILE A 123 10.41 -2.40 -4.41
C ILE A 123 10.29 -2.87 -2.97
N PHE A 124 9.99 -1.94 -2.08
CA PHE A 124 9.73 -2.20 -0.67
C PHE A 124 8.22 -2.26 -0.42
N ILE A 125 7.81 -3.16 0.48
CA ILE A 125 6.43 -3.30 0.94
C ILE A 125 6.42 -3.71 2.42
N GLY A 126 5.60 -3.04 3.23
CA GLY A 126 5.33 -3.41 4.62
C GLY A 126 4.08 -4.27 4.74
N ALA A 127 4.01 -5.39 4.00
CA ALA A 127 2.89 -6.32 4.07
C ALA A 127 3.25 -7.48 5.00
N ASN A 128 2.31 -7.84 5.89
CA ASN A 128 2.43 -9.03 6.73
C ASN A 128 1.64 -10.18 6.10
N ALA A 129 2.15 -11.41 6.25
CA ALA A 129 1.57 -12.63 5.69
C ALA A 129 0.47 -13.19 6.60
#